data_AF-A0A099WU80-F1
#
_entry.id   AF-A0A099WU80-F1
#
_cell.length_a   1.000
_cell.length_b   1.000
_cell.length_c   1.000
_cell.angle_alpha   90.00
_cell.angle_beta   90.00
_cell.angle_gamma   90.00
#
_symmetry.space_group_name_H-M   'P 1'
#
loop_
_entity.id
_entity.type
_entity.pdbx_description
1 polymer ?
#
loop_
_entity_poly.entity_id
_entity_poly.type
_entity_poly.pdbx_seq_one_letter_code
_entity_poly.pdbx_strand_id
1 'polypeptide(L)'
;MVDFVTLCDYLGTFAFAVSGIRLASSKKIDLFGAYVVGLATAVGGGTIRDLLLGLTPFWLTQSSYVIITFIALLYVAIFRKIVIRMSPTVFIFDAVGLGLFVIVGMDKAFSQGYPEWVAIIMGVITGSFGGLIRDIFLQEIPLIFRKDLYALACVFGGLVYTALFHLGITQGVAQVISAVSIILCRILAVKYHLGLPTLKGED
;
A
#
# COMPACT_ATOMS: atom_id res chain seq x y z
N MET A 1 -21.19 -12.08 3.03
CA MET A 1 -21.25 -10.76 2.35
C MET A 1 -19.84 -10.20 2.44
N VAL A 2 -19.22 -9.78 1.33
CA VAL A 2 -17.87 -9.19 1.38
C VAL A 2 -17.98 -7.83 2.04
N ASP A 3 -17.33 -7.65 3.20
CA ASP A 3 -17.30 -6.34 3.86
C ASP A 3 -16.31 -5.39 3.15
N PHE A 4 -16.42 -4.10 3.46
CA PHE A 4 -15.61 -3.07 2.79
C PHE A 4 -14.09 -3.30 2.98
N VAL A 5 -13.69 -3.80 4.15
CA VAL A 5 -12.28 -4.05 4.49
C VAL A 5 -11.72 -5.19 3.64
N THR A 6 -12.46 -6.29 3.47
CA THR A 6 -12.07 -7.39 2.59
C THR A 6 -11.95 -6.94 1.14
N LEU A 7 -12.87 -6.07 0.69
CA LEU A 7 -12.78 -5.47 -0.64
C LEU A 7 -11.51 -4.62 -0.78
N CYS A 8 -11.19 -3.79 0.22
CA CYS A 8 -9.95 -3.00 0.24
C CYS A 8 -8.70 -3.89 0.21
N ASP A 9 -8.72 -5.01 0.93
CA ASP A 9 -7.59 -5.93 1.00
C ASP A 9 -7.29 -6.59 -0.35
N TYR A 10 -8.32 -7.08 -1.04
CA TYR A 10 -8.16 -7.66 -2.38
C TYR A 10 -7.80 -6.63 -3.46
N LEU A 11 -8.44 -5.46 -3.45
CA LEU A 11 -8.11 -4.39 -4.39
C LEU A 11 -6.70 -3.81 -4.14
N GLY A 12 -6.32 -3.67 -2.87
CA GLY A 12 -4.98 -3.25 -2.45
C GLY A 12 -3.92 -4.26 -2.89
N THR A 13 -4.18 -5.56 -2.69
CA THR A 13 -3.31 -6.66 -3.14
C THR A 13 -3.10 -6.60 -4.64
N PHE A 14 -4.19 -6.46 -5.41
CA PHE A 14 -4.10 -6.32 -6.87
C PHE A 14 -3.29 -5.08 -7.27
N ALA A 15 -3.58 -3.92 -6.69
CA ALA A 15 -2.91 -2.66 -7.01
C ALA A 15 -1.40 -2.71 -6.71
N PHE A 16 -1.00 -3.21 -5.54
CA PHE A 16 0.41 -3.35 -5.17
C PHE A 16 1.12 -4.43 -5.99
N ALA A 17 0.46 -5.55 -6.31
CA ALA A 17 1.01 -6.54 -7.23
C ALA A 17 1.30 -5.90 -8.61
N VAL A 18 0.34 -5.17 -9.19
CA VAL A 18 0.54 -4.45 -10.47
C VAL A 18 1.69 -3.45 -10.36
N SER A 19 1.77 -2.69 -9.26
CA SER A 19 2.85 -1.73 -9.01
C SER A 19 4.23 -2.40 -8.98
N GLY A 20 4.39 -3.48 -8.23
CA GLY A 20 5.62 -4.26 -8.12
C GLY A 20 6.03 -4.91 -9.45
N ILE A 21 5.11 -5.61 -10.10
CA ILE A 21 5.34 -6.31 -11.38
C ILE A 21 5.72 -5.31 -12.47
N ARG A 22 5.03 -4.17 -12.55
CA ARG A 22 5.35 -3.11 -13.50
C ARG A 22 6.77 -2.58 -13.24
N LEU A 23 7.12 -2.27 -11.99
CA LEU A 23 8.44 -1.73 -11.69
C LEU A 23 9.54 -2.76 -12.00
N ALA A 24 9.33 -4.03 -11.67
CA ALA A 24 10.22 -5.14 -12.04
C ALA A 24 10.41 -5.27 -13.56
N SER A 25 9.35 -5.08 -14.35
CA SER A 25 9.42 -5.15 -15.82
C SER A 25 10.32 -4.05 -16.42
N SER A 26 10.43 -2.90 -15.75
CA SER A 26 11.35 -1.83 -16.17
C SER A 26 12.83 -2.19 -15.96
N LYS A 27 13.10 -3.14 -15.05
CA LYS A 27 14.44 -3.62 -14.70
C LYS A 27 14.85 -4.89 -15.47
N LYS A 28 14.09 -5.29 -16.51
CA LYS A 28 14.33 -6.49 -17.33
C LYS A 28 14.37 -7.81 -16.53
N ILE A 29 13.65 -7.87 -15.42
CA ILE A 29 13.44 -9.09 -14.64
C ILE A 29 12.52 -10.04 -15.44
N ASP A 30 12.75 -11.34 -15.33
CA ASP A 30 11.91 -12.36 -15.97
C ASP A 30 10.51 -12.43 -15.36
N LEU A 31 9.60 -13.21 -15.97
CA LEU A 31 8.20 -13.26 -15.53
C LEU A 31 8.05 -13.79 -14.10
N PHE A 32 8.86 -14.79 -13.73
CA PHE A 32 8.82 -15.36 -12.39
C PHE A 32 9.34 -14.38 -11.34
N GLY A 33 10.46 -13.72 -11.59
CA GLY A 33 10.99 -12.68 -10.71
C GLY A 33 10.04 -11.49 -10.60
N ALA A 34 9.40 -11.06 -11.69
CA ALA A 34 8.39 -10.00 -11.65
C ALA A 34 7.19 -10.39 -10.78
N TYR A 35 6.73 -11.65 -10.89
CA TYR A 35 5.69 -12.20 -10.04
C TYR A 35 6.09 -12.21 -8.56
N VAL A 36 7.30 -12.68 -8.23
CA VAL A 36 7.81 -12.68 -6.84
C VAL A 36 7.90 -11.28 -6.27
N VAL A 37 8.39 -10.30 -7.04
CA VAL A 37 8.42 -8.89 -6.63
C VAL A 37 7.00 -8.38 -6.41
N GLY A 38 6.07 -8.68 -7.32
CA GLY A 38 4.64 -8.35 -7.18
C GLY A 38 4.03 -8.91 -5.90
N LEU A 39 4.23 -10.20 -5.65
CA LEU A 39 3.74 -10.90 -4.47
C LEU A 39 4.30 -10.26 -3.21
N ALA A 40 5.62 -10.08 -3.14
CA ALA A 40 6.29 -9.46 -1.99
C ALA A 40 5.81 -8.02 -1.75
N THR A 41 5.54 -7.27 -2.81
CA THR A 41 4.96 -5.92 -2.71
C THR A 41 3.55 -6.00 -2.11
N ALA A 42 2.71 -6.91 -2.61
CA ALA A 42 1.31 -7.03 -2.21
C ALA A 42 1.13 -7.56 -0.78
N VAL A 43 1.92 -8.55 -0.37
CA VAL A 43 1.76 -9.21 0.94
C VAL A 43 2.74 -8.76 2.00
N GLY A 44 3.83 -8.10 1.64
CA GLY A 44 4.93 -7.79 2.55
C GLY A 44 4.53 -6.89 3.71
N GLY A 45 3.80 -5.80 3.43
CA GLY A 45 3.32 -4.89 4.48
C GLY A 45 2.38 -5.57 5.48
N GLY A 46 1.39 -6.30 4.97
CA GLY A 46 0.46 -7.06 5.82
C GLY A 46 1.11 -8.24 6.55
N THR A 47 2.16 -8.85 5.99
CA THR A 47 2.95 -9.89 6.68
C THR A 47 3.65 -9.30 7.90
N ILE A 48 4.31 -8.14 7.75
CA ILE A 48 4.97 -7.47 8.88
C ILE A 48 3.95 -7.06 9.93
N ARG A 49 2.81 -6.49 9.52
CA ARG A 49 1.68 -6.19 10.42
C ARG A 49 1.26 -7.43 11.21
N ASP A 50 0.94 -8.53 10.53
CA ASP A 50 0.42 -9.73 11.19
C ASP A 50 1.42 -10.28 12.20
N LEU A 51 2.72 -10.35 11.84
CA LEU A 51 3.76 -10.78 12.76
C LEU A 51 3.88 -9.86 14.00
N LEU A 52 3.80 -8.54 13.82
CA LEU A 52 3.82 -7.58 14.94
C LEU A 52 2.59 -7.67 15.84
N LEU A 53 1.43 -8.06 15.28
CA LEU A 53 0.20 -8.30 16.03
C LEU A 53 0.12 -9.71 16.64
N GLY A 54 1.12 -10.57 16.42
CA GLY A 54 1.11 -11.96 16.89
C GLY A 54 0.17 -12.88 16.12
N LEU A 55 -0.15 -12.53 14.87
CA LEU A 55 -1.05 -13.27 13.98
C LEU A 55 -0.26 -14.05 12.92
N THR A 56 -0.86 -15.14 12.44
CA THR A 56 -0.35 -15.85 11.25
C THR A 56 -0.54 -14.98 10.01
N PRO A 57 0.51 -14.75 9.18
CA PRO A 57 0.38 -13.98 7.95
C PRO A 57 -0.77 -14.46 7.07
N PHE A 58 -1.66 -13.53 6.72
CA PHE A 58 -2.95 -13.80 6.07
C PHE A 58 -2.85 -14.71 4.83
N TRP A 59 -1.85 -14.50 3.98
CA TRP A 59 -1.68 -15.19 2.70
C TRP A 59 -1.22 -16.65 2.85
N LEU A 60 -0.75 -17.06 4.04
CA LEU A 60 -0.48 -18.46 4.36
C LEU A 60 -1.77 -19.25 4.61
N THR A 61 -2.84 -18.56 5.02
CA THR A 61 -4.13 -19.18 5.33
C THR A 61 -5.13 -19.10 4.17
N GLN A 62 -4.89 -18.19 3.22
CA GLN A 62 -5.79 -17.93 2.10
C GLN A 62 -5.01 -17.83 0.79
N SER A 63 -5.24 -18.76 -0.13
CA SER A 63 -4.58 -18.77 -1.44
C SER A 63 -5.05 -17.65 -2.38
N SER A 64 -6.14 -16.96 -2.04
CA SER A 64 -6.72 -15.87 -2.85
C SER A 64 -5.68 -14.79 -3.19
N TYR A 65 -4.79 -14.44 -2.25
CA TYR A 65 -3.77 -13.40 -2.46
C TYR A 65 -2.69 -13.79 -3.48
N VAL A 66 -2.32 -15.07 -3.52
CA VAL A 66 -1.43 -15.65 -4.53
C VAL A 66 -2.11 -15.62 -5.90
N ILE A 67 -3.39 -15.99 -5.96
CA ILE A 67 -4.20 -15.97 -7.19
C ILE A 67 -4.38 -14.53 -7.71
N ILE A 68 -4.69 -13.57 -6.84
CA ILE A 68 -4.85 -12.16 -7.20
C ILE A 68 -3.55 -11.59 -7.77
N THR A 69 -2.41 -11.94 -7.18
CA THR A 69 -1.09 -11.53 -7.69
C THR A 69 -0.83 -12.13 -9.07
N PHE A 70 -1.23 -13.38 -9.30
CA PHE A 70 -1.09 -14.01 -10.61
C PHE A 70 -2.00 -13.33 -11.66
N ILE A 71 -3.22 -12.96 -11.29
CA ILE A 71 -4.11 -12.17 -12.15
C ILE A 71 -3.49 -10.80 -12.46
N ALA A 72 -2.85 -10.16 -11.49
CA ALA A 72 -2.11 -8.91 -11.71
C ALA A 72 -0.94 -9.08 -12.69
N LEU A 73 -0.23 -10.21 -12.64
CA LEU A 73 0.82 -10.55 -13.62
C LEU A 73 0.25 -10.67 -15.03
N LEU A 74 -0.84 -11.42 -15.19
CA LEU A 74 -1.52 -11.55 -16.48
C LEU A 74 -2.02 -10.20 -17.00
N TYR A 75 -2.57 -9.37 -16.12
CA TYR A 75 -2.98 -8.01 -16.45
C TYR A 75 -1.81 -7.17 -16.98
N VAL A 76 -0.67 -7.13 -16.27
CA VAL A 76 0.51 -6.38 -16.73
C VAL A 76 1.06 -6.95 -18.05
N ALA A 77 1.04 -8.27 -18.24
CA ALA A 77 1.50 -8.92 -19.46
C ALA A 77 0.63 -8.57 -20.68
N ILE A 78 -0.70 -8.64 -20.54
CA ILE A 78 -1.66 -8.33 -21.62
C ILE A 78 -1.65 -6.84 -21.95
N PHE A 79 -1.72 -5.99 -20.92
CA PHE A 79 -1.82 -4.53 -21.08
C PHE A 79 -0.45 -3.84 -21.10
N ARG A 80 0.62 -4.57 -21.43
CA ARG A 80 2.01 -4.10 -21.47
C ARG A 80 2.17 -2.74 -22.18
N LYS A 81 1.52 -2.56 -23.33
CA LYS A 81 1.61 -1.31 -24.12
C LYS A 81 1.04 -0.08 -23.42
N ILE A 82 0.07 -0.26 -22.51
CA ILE A 82 -0.55 0.84 -21.74
C ILE A 82 0.21 1.03 -20.44
N VAL A 83 0.44 -0.07 -19.72
CA VAL A 83 1.02 -0.07 -18.38
C VAL A 83 2.50 0.32 -18.41
N ILE A 84 3.30 -0.17 -19.36
CA ILE A 84 4.75 0.13 -19.39
C ILE A 84 5.06 1.50 -19.99
N ARG A 85 4.33 1.93 -21.05
CA ARG A 85 4.61 3.21 -21.74
C ARG A 85 4.23 4.45 -20.92
N MET A 86 3.30 4.33 -19.97
CA MET A 86 2.84 5.47 -19.16
C MET A 86 3.60 5.51 -17.84
N SER A 87 4.60 6.41 -17.72
CA SER A 87 5.37 6.65 -16.48
C SER A 87 4.52 6.71 -15.17
N PRO A 88 3.36 7.39 -15.11
CA PRO A 88 2.63 7.56 -13.85
C PRO A 88 1.84 6.34 -13.34
N THR A 89 1.77 5.22 -14.07
CA THR A 89 0.91 4.09 -13.67
C THR A 89 1.40 3.35 -12.42
N VAL A 90 2.72 3.16 -12.22
CA VAL A 90 3.27 2.60 -10.95
C VAL A 90 2.79 3.47 -9.79
N PHE A 91 2.90 4.79 -9.94
CA PHE A 91 2.55 5.74 -8.91
C PHE A 91 1.05 5.69 -8.55
N ILE A 92 0.17 5.61 -9.55
CA ILE A 92 -1.28 5.55 -9.30
C ILE A 92 -1.65 4.25 -8.56
N PHE A 93 -1.17 3.10 -9.04
CA PHE A 93 -1.43 1.82 -8.38
C PHE A 93 -0.83 1.77 -6.97
N ASP A 94 0.34 2.37 -6.79
CA ASP A 94 0.97 2.54 -5.48
C ASP A 94 0.12 3.42 -4.54
N ALA A 95 -0.32 4.60 -4.98
CA ALA A 95 -1.15 5.49 -4.17
C ALA A 95 -2.50 4.84 -3.78
N VAL A 96 -3.12 4.11 -4.72
CA VAL A 96 -4.36 3.36 -4.46
C VAL A 96 -4.12 2.24 -3.46
N GLY A 97 -3.12 1.39 -3.67
CA GLY A 97 -2.79 0.31 -2.75
C GLY A 97 -2.46 0.83 -1.35
N LEU A 98 -1.70 1.93 -1.27
CA LEU A 98 -1.36 2.61 -0.02
C LEU A 98 -2.61 3.04 0.77
N GLY A 99 -3.55 3.74 0.12
CA GLY A 99 -4.77 4.21 0.77
C GLY A 99 -5.66 3.06 1.29
N LEU A 100 -5.81 2.00 0.49
CA LEU A 100 -6.61 0.83 0.87
C LEU A 100 -5.98 0.04 2.02
N PHE A 101 -4.67 -0.20 1.96
CA PHE A 101 -3.96 -0.99 2.96
C PHE A 101 -3.78 -0.28 4.31
N VAL A 102 -3.76 1.04 4.35
CA VAL A 102 -3.82 1.77 5.62
C VAL A 102 -5.11 1.44 6.37
N ILE A 103 -6.26 1.41 5.68
CA ILE A 103 -7.54 1.03 6.28
C ILE A 103 -7.52 -0.41 6.78
N VAL A 104 -7.04 -1.35 5.96
CA VAL A 104 -6.95 -2.76 6.34
C VAL A 104 -6.05 -2.96 7.55
N GLY A 105 -4.91 -2.27 7.60
CA GLY A 105 -3.99 -2.34 8.74
C GLY A 105 -4.56 -1.76 10.03
N MET A 106 -5.26 -0.63 9.94
CA MET A 106 -5.95 -0.02 11.08
C MET A 106 -7.07 -0.91 11.60
N ASP A 107 -7.94 -1.41 10.71
CA ASP A 107 -9.07 -2.26 11.06
C ASP A 107 -8.60 -3.56 11.74
N LYS A 108 -7.54 -4.18 11.22
CA LYS A 108 -6.90 -5.34 11.86
C LYS A 108 -6.39 -5.01 13.26
N ALA A 109 -5.69 -3.89 13.45
CA ALA A 109 -5.22 -3.50 14.78
C ALA A 109 -6.35 -3.23 15.77
N PHE A 110 -7.42 -2.55 15.33
CA PHE A 110 -8.61 -2.31 16.16
C PHE A 110 -9.31 -3.62 16.54
N SER A 111 -9.41 -4.57 15.61
CA SER A 111 -10.00 -5.90 15.90
C SER A 111 -9.22 -6.69 16.95
N GLN A 112 -7.93 -6.38 17.14
CA GLN A 112 -7.09 -6.96 18.18
C GLN A 112 -7.13 -6.16 19.51
N GLY A 113 -7.96 -5.11 19.60
CA GLY A 113 -8.13 -4.29 20.79
C GLY A 113 -7.01 -3.27 21.03
N TYR A 114 -6.17 -2.99 20.04
CA TYR A 114 -5.12 -1.98 20.18
C TYR A 114 -5.68 -0.55 20.13
N PRO A 115 -5.03 0.41 20.81
CA PRO A 115 -5.44 1.82 20.79
C PRO A 115 -5.16 2.48 19.43
N GLU A 116 -5.80 3.62 19.19
CA GLU A 116 -5.76 4.36 17.92
C GLU A 116 -4.36 4.64 17.38
N TRP A 117 -3.42 5.03 18.24
CA TRP A 117 -2.06 5.34 17.82
C TRP A 117 -1.34 4.09 17.28
N VAL A 118 -1.58 2.91 17.86
CA VAL A 118 -1.05 1.63 17.34
C VAL A 118 -1.73 1.29 16.02
N ALA A 119 -3.05 1.50 15.92
CA ALA A 119 -3.77 1.24 14.69
C ALA A 119 -3.25 2.09 13.53
N ILE A 120 -2.99 3.38 13.75
CA ILE A 120 -2.38 4.27 12.75
C ILE A 120 -1.01 3.74 12.33
N ILE A 121 -0.14 3.34 13.28
CA ILE A 121 1.18 2.78 12.95
C ILE A 121 1.03 1.49 12.14
N MET A 122 0.14 0.58 12.53
CA MET A 122 -0.12 -0.66 11.78
C MET A 122 -0.68 -0.38 10.38
N GLY A 123 -1.53 0.63 10.23
CA GLY A 123 -1.99 1.13 8.94
C GLY A 123 -0.82 1.62 8.07
N VAL A 124 0.05 2.47 8.63
CA VAL A 124 1.25 2.96 7.93
C VAL A 124 2.17 1.82 7.52
N ILE A 125 2.43 0.85 8.40
CA ILE A 125 3.26 -0.32 8.09
C ILE A 125 2.63 -1.14 6.95
N THR A 126 1.35 -1.48 7.08
CA THR A 126 0.62 -2.27 6.09
C THR A 126 0.64 -1.59 4.73
N GLY A 127 0.37 -0.29 4.70
CA GLY A 127 0.35 0.50 3.49
C GLY A 127 1.73 0.69 2.87
N SER A 128 2.76 1.04 3.65
CA SER A 128 4.03 1.51 3.08
C SER A 128 5.11 0.45 2.93
N PHE A 129 5.12 -0.59 3.76
CA PHE A 129 6.22 -1.55 3.76
C PHE A 129 6.21 -2.50 2.57
N GLY A 130 5.05 -2.70 1.93
CA GLY A 130 4.99 -3.40 0.64
C GLY A 130 5.82 -2.70 -0.43
N GLY A 131 5.61 -1.38 -0.59
CA GLY A 131 6.42 -0.54 -1.48
C GLY A 131 7.90 -0.45 -1.06
N LEU A 132 8.18 -0.43 0.25
CA LEU A 132 9.55 -0.48 0.78
C LEU A 132 10.28 -1.76 0.30
N ILE A 133 9.68 -2.94 0.50
CA ILE A 133 10.26 -4.23 0.10
C ILE A 133 10.49 -4.28 -1.40
N ARG A 134 9.50 -3.83 -2.19
CA ARG A 134 9.62 -3.68 -3.64
C ARG A 134 10.86 -2.89 -4.03
N ASP A 135 11.02 -1.71 -3.44
CA ASP A 135 12.10 -0.80 -3.81
C ASP A 135 13.47 -1.38 -3.43
N ILE A 136 13.57 -2.04 -2.27
CA ILE A 136 14.78 -2.76 -1.84
C ILE A 136 15.14 -3.88 -2.83
N PHE A 137 14.17 -4.71 -3.22
CA PHE A 137 14.40 -5.80 -4.19
C PHE A 137 14.87 -5.29 -5.54
N LEU A 138 14.43 -4.10 -5.93
CA LEU A 138 14.77 -3.46 -7.21
C LEU A 138 15.96 -2.50 -7.13
N GLN A 139 16.65 -2.46 -5.97
CA GLN A 139 17.81 -1.62 -5.69
C GLN A 139 17.53 -0.12 -5.92
N GLU A 140 16.33 0.33 -5.58
CA GLU A 140 15.92 1.72 -5.61
C GLU A 140 15.88 2.28 -4.18
N ILE A 141 16.17 3.57 -4.01
CA ILE A 141 15.91 4.24 -2.73
C ILE A 141 14.40 4.19 -2.47
N PRO A 142 13.93 3.55 -1.38
CA PRO A 142 12.49 3.42 -1.13
C PRO A 142 11.75 4.75 -1.08
N LEU A 143 10.52 4.78 -1.61
CA LEU A 143 9.69 5.98 -1.66
C LEU A 143 9.48 6.62 -0.29
N ILE A 144 9.45 5.82 0.78
CA ILE A 144 9.29 6.31 2.16
C ILE A 144 10.47 7.18 2.64
N PHE A 145 11.66 7.00 2.06
CA PHE A 145 12.86 7.77 2.38
C PHE A 145 13.11 8.94 1.41
N ARG A 146 12.30 9.07 0.36
CA ARG A 146 12.36 10.21 -0.55
C ARG A 146 11.65 11.41 0.07
N LYS A 147 11.83 12.60 -0.52
CA LYS A 147 11.20 13.84 -0.06
C LYS A 147 9.67 13.81 -0.06
N ASP A 148 9.03 12.80 -0.66
CA ASP A 148 7.59 12.80 -0.89
C ASP A 148 6.78 12.56 0.40
N LEU A 149 5.59 13.13 0.47
CA LEU A 149 4.60 12.91 1.54
C LEU A 149 4.04 11.47 1.48
N TYR A 150 4.87 10.46 1.67
CA TYR A 150 4.50 9.04 1.56
C TYR A 150 3.93 8.51 2.88
N ALA A 151 4.78 8.34 3.89
CA ALA A 151 4.36 7.91 5.23
C ALA A 151 3.43 8.93 5.89
N LEU A 152 3.69 10.23 5.68
CA LEU A 152 2.88 11.28 6.28
C LEU A 152 1.45 11.30 5.73
N ALA A 153 1.25 10.95 4.44
CA ALA A 153 -0.10 10.78 3.89
C ALA A 153 -0.86 9.64 4.59
N CYS A 154 -0.16 8.54 4.94
CA CYS A 154 -0.75 7.43 5.68
C CYS A 154 -1.16 7.84 7.09
N VAL A 155 -0.28 8.56 7.80
CA VAL A 155 -0.57 9.09 9.14
C VAL A 155 -1.76 10.06 9.08
N PHE A 156 -1.77 10.97 8.10
CA PHE A 156 -2.88 11.89 7.88
C PHE A 156 -4.20 11.16 7.66
N GLY A 157 -4.23 10.15 6.77
CA GLY A 157 -5.43 9.34 6.57
C GLY A 157 -5.88 8.61 7.82
N GLY A 158 -4.95 8.09 8.61
CA GLY A 158 -5.25 7.47 9.90
C GLY A 158 -5.90 8.44 10.89
N LEU A 159 -5.39 9.67 10.97
CA LEU A 159 -5.99 10.74 11.79
C LEU A 159 -7.37 11.15 11.28
N VAL A 160 -7.57 11.22 9.95
CA VAL A 160 -8.88 11.47 9.35
C VAL A 160 -9.87 10.36 9.75
N TYR A 161 -9.44 9.10 9.69
CA TYR A 161 -10.27 7.97 10.07
C TYR A 161 -10.71 8.06 11.55
N THR A 162 -9.77 8.26 12.46
CA THR A 162 -10.08 8.33 13.91
C THR A 162 -10.93 9.55 14.24
N ALA A 163 -10.68 10.71 13.63
CA ALA A 163 -11.50 11.90 13.82
C ALA A 163 -12.95 11.68 13.36
N LEU A 164 -13.16 11.09 12.18
CA LEU A 164 -14.51 10.79 11.68
C LEU A 164 -15.24 9.78 12.56
N PHE A 165 -14.51 8.79 13.09
CA PHE A 165 -15.07 7.83 14.03
C PHE A 165 -15.56 8.51 15.33
N HIS A 166 -14.77 9.43 15.90
CA HIS A 166 -15.17 10.22 17.08
C HIS A 166 -16.35 11.16 16.83
N LEU A 167 -16.55 11.59 15.57
CA LEU A 167 -17.72 12.37 15.16
C LEU A 167 -18.99 11.52 14.95
N GLY A 168 -18.93 10.21 15.22
CA GLY A 168 -20.07 9.30 15.08
C GLY A 168 -20.41 8.94 13.62
N ILE A 169 -19.50 9.19 12.68
CA ILE A 169 -19.66 8.76 11.29
C ILE A 169 -19.57 7.22 11.23
N THR A 170 -20.39 6.61 10.40
CA THR A 170 -20.41 5.15 10.25
C THR A 170 -19.05 4.63 9.77
N GLN A 171 -18.63 3.48 10.30
CA GLN A 171 -17.31 2.90 10.05
C GLN A 171 -16.99 2.81 8.55
N GLY A 172 -17.89 2.26 7.74
CA GLY A 172 -17.66 2.13 6.30
C GLY A 172 -17.45 3.48 5.58
N VAL A 173 -18.20 4.51 5.96
CA VAL A 173 -18.05 5.86 5.38
C VAL A 173 -16.73 6.49 5.81
N ALA A 174 -16.35 6.37 7.09
CA ALA A 174 -15.07 6.85 7.60
C ALA A 174 -13.88 6.16 6.91
N GLN A 175 -13.97 4.85 6.68
CA GLN A 175 -12.96 4.06 5.96
C GLN A 175 -12.80 4.56 4.51
N VAL A 176 -13.90 4.78 3.78
CA VAL A 176 -13.88 5.31 2.41
C VAL A 176 -13.24 6.70 2.37
N ILE A 177 -13.68 7.63 3.23
CA ILE A 177 -13.17 9.00 3.25
C ILE A 177 -11.67 9.01 3.56
N SER A 178 -11.25 8.20 4.53
CA SER A 178 -9.83 8.07 4.88
C SER A 178 -9.00 7.53 3.72
N ALA A 179 -9.41 6.43 3.06
CA ALA A 179 -8.70 5.89 1.90
C ALA A 179 -8.58 6.92 0.76
N VAL A 180 -9.68 7.62 0.45
CA VAL A 180 -9.70 8.69 -0.55
C VAL A 180 -8.78 9.84 -0.16
N SER A 181 -8.76 10.24 1.11
CA SER A 181 -7.89 11.31 1.60
C SER A 181 -6.40 11.00 1.41
N ILE A 182 -5.99 9.74 1.62
CA ILE A 182 -4.62 9.28 1.41
C ILE A 182 -4.26 9.34 -0.08
N ILE A 183 -5.14 8.80 -0.94
CA ILE A 183 -4.92 8.78 -2.40
C ILE A 183 -4.81 10.21 -2.94
N LEU A 184 -5.72 11.10 -2.53
CA LEU A 184 -5.69 12.51 -2.93
C LEU A 184 -4.42 13.20 -2.42
N CYS A 185 -4.05 12.99 -1.16
CA CYS A 185 -2.82 13.55 -0.59
C CYS A 185 -1.59 13.12 -1.41
N ARG A 186 -1.49 11.84 -1.77
CA ARG A 186 -0.40 11.34 -2.63
C ARG A 186 -0.40 11.99 -4.01
N ILE A 187 -1.55 12.04 -4.67
CA ILE A 187 -1.68 12.64 -6.01
C ILE A 187 -1.28 14.12 -5.98
N LEU A 188 -1.75 14.87 -4.98
CA LEU A 188 -1.40 16.28 -4.79
C LEU A 188 0.08 16.44 -4.48
N ALA A 189 0.66 15.60 -3.63
CA ALA A 189 2.07 15.66 -3.28
C ALA A 189 2.96 15.49 -4.52
N VAL A 190 2.65 14.54 -5.40
CA VAL A 190 3.42 14.34 -6.64
C VAL A 190 3.15 15.44 -7.66
N LYS A 191 1.89 15.88 -7.82
CA LYS A 191 1.53 16.93 -8.79
C LYS A 191 2.18 18.28 -8.46
N TYR A 192 2.25 18.62 -7.18
CA TYR A 192 2.80 19.90 -6.71
C TYR A 192 4.23 19.79 -6.16
N HIS A 193 4.88 18.64 -6.32
CA HIS A 193 6.22 18.36 -5.79
C HIS A 193 6.38 18.72 -4.31
N LEU A 194 5.33 18.45 -3.51
CA LEU A 194 5.34 18.70 -2.08
C LEU A 194 6.27 17.71 -1.40
N GLY A 195 7.21 18.22 -0.63
CA GLY A 195 8.11 17.38 0.13
C GLY A 195 8.62 18.01 1.41
N LEU A 196 9.16 17.15 2.26
CA LEU A 196 9.73 17.55 3.55
C LEU A 196 11.16 18.09 3.36
N PRO A 197 11.62 18.99 4.25
CA PRO A 197 13.00 19.44 4.25
C PRO A 197 13.95 18.25 4.45
N THR A 198 15.03 18.20 3.66
CA THR A 198 16.09 17.20 3.85
C THR A 198 17.01 17.62 4.97
N LEU A 199 17.29 16.69 5.89
CA LEU A 199 18.41 16.80 6.81
C LEU A 199 19.70 16.80 5.97
N LYS A 200 20.42 17.92 5.96
CA LYS A 200 21.76 18.00 5.34
C LYS A 200 22.78 17.48 6.35
N GLY A 201 23.69 16.61 5.93
CA GLY A 201 24.93 16.38 6.67
C GLY A 201 25.81 17.63 6.59
N GLU A 202 26.59 17.90 7.62
CA GLU A 202 27.79 18.71 7.47
C GLU A 202 28.82 17.83 6.74
N ASP A 203 29.27 18.26 5.56
CA ASP A 203 30.34 17.58 4.80
C ASP A 203 31.70 17.69 5.53
#